data_AF-A0A974Y8I7-F1
#
_entry.id   AF-A0A974Y8I7-F1
#
_cell.length_a   1.000
_cell.length_b   1.000
_cell.length_c   1.000
_cell.angle_alpha   90.00
_cell.angle_beta   90.00
_cell.angle_gamma   90.00
#
_symmetry.space_group_name_H-M   'P 1'
#
loop_
_entity.id
_entity.type
_entity.pdbx_description
1 polymer ?
#
loop_
_entity_poly.entity_id
_entity_poly.type
_entity_poly.pdbx_seq_one_letter_code
_entity_poly.pdbx_strand_id
1 'polypeptide(L)'
;MTDALMAVNAKTSRAGADLLRIVRINEEIKRVVGVSFKINIMALNAIFLAKRAGTAALGFGVLSNELRVFSQDLRTCMESLTGLIHGCVDEVSIVLKDIRFTRLLRQTDQLTTNGSVVPVLRQREIENDQHERRLSSLRNQLKRALEDAFRMVELGGVLAKSAKIEAAYGQSFAPALAQVSGEFDGIVEEIRDSLESLRRSAFFTGH
;
A
#
# COMPACT_ATOMS: atom_id res chain seq x y z
N MET A 1 -15.63 -35.37 -12.90
CA MET A 1 -16.64 -34.69 -12.05
C MET A 1 -15.99 -34.09 -10.79
N THR A 2 -15.09 -34.81 -10.14
CA THR A 2 -14.23 -34.34 -9.03
C THR A 2 -13.31 -33.16 -9.43
N ASP A 3 -12.67 -33.19 -10.60
CA ASP A 3 -11.70 -32.14 -10.98
C ASP A 3 -12.31 -30.74 -11.20
N ALA A 4 -13.50 -30.65 -11.80
CA ALA A 4 -14.15 -29.36 -12.04
C ALA A 4 -14.65 -28.70 -10.73
N LEU A 5 -15.14 -29.51 -9.79
CA LEU A 5 -15.53 -29.05 -8.45
C LEU A 5 -14.30 -28.67 -7.62
N MET A 6 -13.22 -29.44 -7.70
CA MET A 6 -11.93 -29.13 -7.05
C MET A 6 -11.32 -27.83 -7.58
N ALA A 7 -11.34 -27.61 -8.90
CA ALA A 7 -10.84 -26.39 -9.53
C ALA A 7 -11.63 -25.14 -9.10
N VAL A 8 -12.96 -25.24 -9.05
CA VAL A 8 -13.82 -24.13 -8.59
C VAL A 8 -13.60 -23.84 -7.11
N ASN A 9 -13.41 -24.86 -6.28
CA ASN A 9 -13.15 -24.67 -4.85
C ASN A 9 -11.76 -24.04 -4.59
N ALA A 10 -10.75 -24.46 -5.33
CA ALA A 10 -9.41 -23.86 -5.31
C ALA A 10 -9.46 -22.38 -5.72
N LYS A 11 -10.23 -22.04 -6.77
CA LYS A 11 -10.41 -20.66 -7.23
C LYS A 11 -11.12 -19.79 -6.19
N THR A 12 -12.17 -20.29 -5.54
CA THR A 12 -12.83 -19.58 -4.41
C THR A 12 -11.87 -19.35 -3.25
N SER A 13 -11.11 -20.38 -2.85
CA SER A 13 -10.15 -20.28 -1.76
C SER A 13 -9.06 -19.24 -2.05
N ARG A 14 -8.56 -19.22 -3.29
CA ARG A 14 -7.55 -18.25 -3.74
C ARG A 14 -8.09 -16.81 -3.74
N ALA A 15 -9.27 -16.58 -4.33
CA ALA A 15 -9.87 -15.24 -4.34
C ALA A 15 -10.18 -14.73 -2.92
N GLY A 16 -10.62 -15.63 -2.01
CA GLY A 16 -10.79 -15.29 -0.59
C GLY A 16 -9.47 -14.93 0.10
N ALA A 17 -8.40 -15.67 -0.18
CA ALA A 17 -7.06 -15.35 0.34
C ALA A 17 -6.55 -14.01 -0.22
N ASP A 18 -6.80 -13.71 -1.49
CA ASP A 18 -6.44 -12.44 -2.11
C ASP A 18 -7.18 -11.27 -1.43
N LEU A 19 -8.47 -11.41 -1.11
CA LEU A 19 -9.20 -10.40 -0.38
C LEU A 19 -8.58 -10.12 1.00
N LEU A 20 -8.24 -11.15 1.77
CA LEU A 20 -7.57 -11.01 3.06
C LEU A 20 -6.22 -10.31 2.93
N ARG A 21 -5.45 -10.63 1.88
CA ARG A 21 -4.16 -9.98 1.62
C ARG A 21 -4.34 -8.50 1.25
N ILE A 22 -5.33 -8.17 0.42
CA ILE A 22 -5.64 -6.78 0.05
C ILE A 22 -6.03 -5.96 1.29
N VAL A 23 -6.85 -6.53 2.19
CA VAL A 23 -7.23 -5.86 3.44
C VAL A 23 -6.00 -5.59 4.32
N ARG A 24 -5.10 -6.56 4.49
CA ARG A 24 -3.84 -6.34 5.22
C ARG A 24 -2.98 -5.25 4.57
N ILE A 25 -2.91 -5.21 3.24
CA ILE A 25 -2.20 -4.15 2.53
C ILE A 25 -2.82 -2.77 2.84
N ASN A 26 -4.15 -2.68 2.86
CA ASN A 26 -4.86 -1.45 3.22
C ASN A 26 -4.52 -0.98 4.65
N GLU A 27 -4.43 -1.92 5.61
CA GLU A 27 -4.07 -1.60 6.99
C GLU A 27 -2.64 -1.06 7.14
N GLU A 28 -1.68 -1.64 6.42
CA GLU A 28 -0.30 -1.12 6.39
C GLU A 28 -0.24 0.28 5.76
N ILE A 29 -0.95 0.50 4.64
CA ILE A 29 -1.02 1.83 4.01
C ILE A 29 -1.57 2.86 4.99
N LYS A 30 -2.62 2.53 5.74
CA LYS A 30 -3.19 3.41 6.77
C LYS A 30 -2.21 3.67 7.91
N ARG A 31 -1.41 2.68 8.32
CA ARG A 31 -0.32 2.89 9.28
C ARG A 31 0.68 3.90 8.75
N VAL A 32 1.16 3.74 7.51
CA VAL A 32 2.10 4.68 6.88
C VAL A 32 1.52 6.10 6.80
N VAL A 33 0.22 6.26 6.49
CA VAL A 33 -0.46 7.59 6.52
C VAL A 33 -0.44 8.21 7.92
N GLY A 34 -0.73 7.43 8.96
CA GLY A 34 -0.68 7.91 10.34
C GLY A 34 0.73 8.35 10.74
N VAL A 35 1.72 7.57 10.35
CA VAL A 35 3.13 7.82 10.65
C VAL A 35 3.68 9.02 9.87
N SER A 36 3.30 9.20 8.59
CA SER A 36 3.68 10.38 7.81
C SER A 36 3.10 11.68 8.39
N PHE A 37 1.87 11.64 8.91
CA PHE A 37 1.29 12.78 9.63
C PHE A 37 2.12 13.17 10.86
N LYS A 38 2.64 12.19 11.61
CA LYS A 38 3.53 12.44 12.76
C LYS A 38 4.82 13.16 12.31
N ILE A 39 5.45 12.73 11.22
CA ILE A 39 6.62 13.43 10.64
C ILE A 39 6.27 14.87 10.31
N ASN A 40 5.14 15.12 9.64
CA ASN A 40 4.73 16.47 9.25
C ASN A 40 4.63 17.44 10.44
N ILE A 41 4.00 17.00 11.55
CA ILE A 41 3.86 17.81 12.76
C ILE A 41 5.22 18.01 13.46
N MET A 42 6.02 16.96 13.55
CA MET A 42 7.36 17.07 14.13
C MET A 42 8.26 17.99 13.32
N ALA A 43 8.21 17.90 12.00
CA ALA A 43 8.94 18.77 11.07
C ALA A 43 8.56 20.24 11.27
N LEU A 44 7.27 20.54 11.46
CA LEU A 44 6.83 21.89 11.76
C LEU A 44 7.42 22.41 13.08
N ASN A 45 7.37 21.60 14.15
CA ASN A 45 7.94 21.96 15.44
C ASN A 45 9.47 22.12 15.37
N ALA A 46 10.14 21.26 14.60
CA ALA A 46 11.58 21.27 14.35
C ALA A 46 12.01 22.56 13.62
N ILE A 47 11.23 23.02 12.63
CA ILE A 47 11.46 24.30 11.95
C ILE A 47 11.39 25.47 12.94
N PHE A 48 10.43 25.46 13.87
CA PHE A 48 10.35 26.50 14.90
C PHE A 48 11.55 26.47 15.85
N LEU A 49 11.95 25.28 16.29
CA LEU A 49 13.14 25.09 17.12
C LEU A 49 14.41 25.59 16.41
N ALA A 50 14.57 25.29 15.13
CA ALA A 50 15.69 25.75 14.31
C ALA A 50 15.70 27.28 14.19
N LYS A 51 14.55 27.91 13.94
CA LYS A 51 14.43 29.38 13.93
C LYS A 51 14.84 30.01 15.26
N ARG A 52 14.48 29.39 16.40
CA ARG A 52 14.88 29.84 17.73
C ARG A 52 16.38 29.69 17.97
N ALA A 53 17.00 28.63 17.46
CA ALA A 53 18.44 28.39 17.53
C ALA A 53 19.25 29.30 16.59
N GLY A 54 18.59 30.00 15.67
CA GLY A 54 19.20 30.98 14.78
C GLY A 54 20.22 30.35 13.85
N THR A 55 21.38 30.98 13.71
CA THR A 55 22.44 30.55 12.79
C THR A 55 23.01 29.16 13.11
N ALA A 56 22.92 28.73 14.37
CA ALA A 56 23.43 27.44 14.81
C ALA A 56 22.64 26.23 14.25
N ALA A 57 21.42 26.43 13.74
CA ALA A 57 20.55 25.34 13.27
C ALA A 57 19.96 25.58 11.88
N LEU A 58 20.60 26.40 11.04
CA LEU A 58 20.10 26.72 9.70
C LEU A 58 19.96 25.46 8.82
N GLY A 59 21.00 24.62 8.76
CA GLY A 59 20.98 23.38 7.98
C GLY A 59 19.91 22.40 8.48
N PHE A 60 19.78 22.26 9.80
CA PHE A 60 18.72 21.48 10.41
C PHE A 60 17.31 22.00 10.06
N GLY A 61 17.12 23.31 10.02
CA GLY A 61 15.86 23.94 9.62
C GLY A 61 15.48 23.64 8.16
N VAL A 62 16.45 23.67 7.25
CA VAL A 62 16.25 23.29 5.85
C VAL A 62 15.84 21.83 5.74
N LEU A 63 16.59 20.93 6.38
CA LEU A 63 16.28 19.48 6.37
C LEU A 63 14.93 19.16 7.02
N SER A 64 14.54 19.90 8.05
CA SER A 64 13.22 19.78 8.65
C SER A 64 12.12 20.18 7.67
N ASN A 65 12.34 21.21 6.84
CA ASN A 65 11.39 21.55 5.79
C ASN A 65 11.32 20.48 4.69
N GLU A 66 12.46 19.91 4.28
CA GLU A 66 12.49 18.79 3.32
C GLU A 66 11.75 17.56 3.86
N LEU A 67 11.94 17.21 5.14
CA LEU A 67 11.19 16.14 5.79
C LEU A 67 9.68 16.43 5.86
N ARG A 68 9.29 17.71 5.99
CA ARG A 68 7.89 18.12 5.90
C ARG A 68 7.32 17.87 4.51
N VAL A 69 8.02 18.29 3.46
CA VAL A 69 7.60 18.07 2.07
C VAL A 69 7.52 16.57 1.78
N PHE A 70 8.56 15.81 2.12
CA PHE A 70 8.58 14.34 2.05
C PHE A 70 7.35 13.71 2.69
N SER A 71 6.97 14.14 3.89
CA SER A 71 5.81 13.59 4.59
C SER A 71 4.47 13.85 3.88
N GLN A 72 4.36 14.99 3.19
CA GLN A 72 3.18 15.36 2.41
C GLN A 72 3.12 14.53 1.12
N ASP A 73 4.25 14.43 0.41
CA ASP A 73 4.34 13.62 -0.81
C ASP A 73 4.06 12.15 -0.51
N LEU A 74 4.63 11.61 0.58
CA LEU A 74 4.39 10.25 1.02
C LEU A 74 2.91 10.01 1.32
N ARG A 75 2.24 10.97 1.96
CA ARG A 75 0.80 10.90 2.20
C ARG A 75 0.02 10.83 0.89
N THR A 76 0.31 11.70 -0.08
CA THR A 76 -0.35 11.67 -1.40
C THR A 76 -0.11 10.35 -2.13
N CYS A 77 1.11 9.80 -2.04
CA CYS A 77 1.42 8.48 -2.57
C CYS A 77 0.56 7.37 -1.92
N MET A 78 0.43 7.39 -0.59
CA MET A 78 -0.42 6.43 0.13
C MET A 78 -1.92 6.58 -0.17
N GLU A 79 -2.40 7.80 -0.39
CA GLU A 79 -3.79 8.07 -0.83
C GLU A 79 -4.04 7.46 -2.23
N SER A 80 -3.09 7.60 -3.16
CA SER A 80 -3.15 6.96 -4.47
C SER A 80 -3.17 5.42 -4.38
N LEU A 81 -2.29 4.84 -3.54
CA LEU A 81 -2.27 3.39 -3.26
C LEU A 81 -3.61 2.91 -2.68
N THR A 82 -4.22 3.69 -1.78
CA THR A 82 -5.54 3.39 -1.21
C THR A 82 -6.61 3.29 -2.30
N GLY A 83 -6.59 4.18 -3.30
CA GLY A 83 -7.49 4.12 -4.45
C GLY A 83 -7.33 2.83 -5.27
N LEU A 84 -6.08 2.43 -5.56
CA LEU A 84 -5.79 1.18 -6.26
C LEU A 84 -6.24 -0.05 -5.46
N ILE A 85 -6.12 0.00 -4.14
CA ILE A 85 -6.57 -1.06 -3.23
C ILE A 85 -8.08 -1.19 -3.24
N HIS A 86 -8.84 -0.10 -3.21
CA HIS A 86 -10.30 -0.16 -3.33
C HIS A 86 -10.71 -0.81 -4.66
N GLY A 87 -10.06 -0.45 -5.77
CA GLY A 87 -10.29 -1.13 -7.05
C GLY A 87 -9.99 -2.63 -6.99
N CYS A 88 -8.92 -3.05 -6.30
CA CYS A 88 -8.61 -4.47 -6.10
C CYS A 88 -9.70 -5.19 -5.29
N VAL A 89 -10.18 -4.57 -4.21
CA VAL A 89 -11.27 -5.12 -3.37
C VAL A 89 -12.54 -5.31 -4.18
N ASP A 90 -12.90 -4.32 -5.00
CA ASP A 90 -14.11 -4.35 -5.83
C ASP A 90 -14.02 -5.49 -6.86
N GLU A 91 -12.92 -5.59 -7.60
CA GLU A 91 -12.73 -6.65 -8.60
C GLU A 91 -12.69 -8.05 -7.97
N VAL A 92 -11.98 -8.25 -6.85
CA VAL A 92 -11.98 -9.55 -6.15
C VAL A 92 -13.37 -9.90 -5.62
N SER A 93 -14.13 -8.93 -5.14
CA SER A 93 -15.50 -9.13 -4.67
C SER A 93 -16.44 -9.55 -5.79
N ILE A 94 -16.26 -8.99 -7.00
CA ILE A 94 -17.00 -9.41 -8.20
C ILE A 94 -16.60 -10.84 -8.58
N VAL A 95 -15.30 -11.13 -8.66
CA VAL A 95 -14.80 -12.48 -8.97
C VAL A 95 -15.33 -13.53 -7.99
N LEU A 96 -15.42 -13.23 -6.69
CA LEU A 96 -16.01 -14.14 -5.70
C LEU A 96 -17.49 -14.41 -5.95
N LYS A 97 -18.27 -13.36 -6.28
CA LYS A 97 -19.68 -13.49 -6.66
C LYS A 97 -19.83 -14.34 -7.93
N ASP A 98 -19.00 -14.07 -8.92
CA ASP A 98 -19.00 -14.78 -10.20
C ASP A 98 -18.69 -16.26 -10.02
N ILE A 99 -17.65 -16.61 -9.25
CA ILE A 99 -17.35 -18.02 -8.96
C ILE A 99 -18.55 -18.73 -8.33
N ARG A 100 -19.26 -18.06 -7.41
CA ARG A 100 -20.47 -18.63 -6.77
C ARG A 100 -21.61 -18.77 -7.78
N PHE A 101 -21.91 -17.75 -8.57
CA PHE A 101 -23.01 -17.79 -9.54
C PHE A 101 -22.75 -18.77 -10.68
N THR A 102 -21.54 -18.78 -11.25
CA THR A 102 -21.13 -19.76 -12.27
C THR A 102 -21.25 -21.18 -11.74
N ARG A 103 -20.93 -21.44 -10.47
CA ARG A 103 -21.12 -22.76 -9.84
C ARG A 103 -22.60 -23.17 -9.82
N LEU A 104 -23.49 -22.27 -9.39
CA LEU A 104 -24.94 -22.53 -9.36
C LEU A 104 -25.50 -22.77 -10.76
N LEU A 105 -25.11 -21.95 -11.74
CA LEU A 105 -25.55 -22.11 -13.13
C LEU A 105 -25.09 -23.44 -13.74
N ARG A 106 -23.85 -23.86 -13.48
CA ARG A 106 -23.36 -25.19 -13.91
C ARG A 106 -24.12 -26.34 -13.26
N GLN A 107 -24.54 -26.18 -12.01
CA GLN A 107 -25.39 -27.16 -11.33
C GLN A 107 -26.79 -27.22 -11.95
N THR A 108 -27.38 -26.07 -12.29
CA THR A 108 -28.68 -26.03 -12.98
C THR A 108 -28.61 -26.64 -14.37
N ASP A 109 -27.56 -26.34 -15.14
CA ASP A 109 -27.33 -26.90 -16.48
C ASP A 109 -27.34 -28.44 -16.47
N GLN A 110 -26.76 -29.05 -15.43
CA GLN A 110 -26.79 -30.51 -15.23
C GLN A 110 -28.19 -31.09 -14.94
N LEU A 111 -29.11 -30.28 -14.41
CA LEU A 111 -30.47 -30.68 -14.07
C LEU A 111 -31.48 -30.41 -15.20
N THR A 112 -31.12 -29.59 -16.18
CA THR A 112 -31.99 -29.20 -17.30
C THR A 112 -31.52 -29.76 -18.63
N THR A 113 -32.37 -30.52 -19.32
CA THR A 113 -32.05 -31.15 -20.62
C THR A 113 -32.07 -30.19 -21.82
N ASN A 114 -32.64 -28.99 -21.65
CA ASN A 114 -32.97 -28.09 -22.77
C ASN A 114 -31.84 -27.12 -23.16
N GLY A 115 -30.68 -27.14 -22.49
CA GLY A 115 -29.50 -26.33 -22.84
C GLY A 115 -29.68 -24.81 -22.74
N SER A 116 -30.75 -24.32 -22.11
CA SER A 116 -31.08 -22.89 -22.01
C SER A 116 -30.07 -22.08 -21.19
N VAL A 117 -29.27 -22.74 -20.36
CA VAL A 117 -28.29 -22.11 -19.46
C VAL A 117 -26.93 -21.90 -20.14
N VAL A 118 -26.62 -22.64 -21.20
CA VAL A 118 -25.33 -22.60 -21.91
C VAL A 118 -24.97 -21.20 -22.44
N PRO A 119 -25.88 -20.44 -23.09
CA PRO A 119 -25.55 -19.08 -23.55
C PRO A 119 -25.21 -18.13 -22.40
N VAL A 120 -25.91 -18.25 -21.27
CA VAL A 120 -25.70 -17.43 -20.07
C VAL A 120 -24.34 -17.75 -19.42
N LEU A 121 -23.98 -19.04 -19.35
CA LEU A 121 -22.68 -19.49 -18.87
C LEU A 121 -21.54 -18.94 -19.72
N ARG A 122 -21.65 -19.03 -21.05
CA ARG A 122 -20.63 -18.50 -21.97
C ARG A 122 -20.44 -16.99 -21.79
N GLN A 123 -21.53 -16.24 -21.69
CA GLN A 123 -21.46 -14.79 -21.48
C GLN A 123 -20.76 -14.45 -20.15
N ARG A 124 -21.11 -15.16 -19.07
CA ARG A 124 -20.46 -14.98 -17.76
C ARG A 124 -18.98 -15.36 -17.78
N GLU A 125 -18.60 -16.42 -18.48
CA GLU A 125 -17.18 -16.80 -18.59
C GLU A 125 -16.36 -15.70 -19.26
N ILE A 126 -16.90 -15.03 -20.28
CA ILE A 126 -16.26 -13.86 -20.92
C ILE A 126 -16.14 -12.69 -19.93
N GLU A 127 -17.18 -12.39 -19.15
CA GLU A 127 -17.15 -11.33 -18.14
C GLU A 127 -16.13 -11.64 -17.03
N ASN A 128 -16.08 -12.88 -16.57
CA ASN A 128 -15.12 -13.34 -15.56
C ASN A 128 -13.67 -13.15 -16.03
N ASP A 129 -13.38 -13.50 -17.28
CA ASP A 129 -12.05 -13.31 -17.88
C ASP A 129 -11.67 -11.82 -17.93
N GLN A 130 -12.65 -10.93 -18.15
CA GLN A 130 -12.41 -9.48 -18.10
C GLN A 130 -12.09 -8.98 -16.68
N HIS A 131 -12.83 -9.46 -15.67
CA HIS A 131 -12.57 -9.14 -14.27
C HIS A 131 -11.19 -9.61 -13.82
N GLU A 132 -10.77 -10.82 -14.22
CA GLU A 132 -9.41 -11.32 -13.93
C GLU A 132 -8.31 -10.47 -14.58
N ARG A 133 -8.51 -10.03 -15.82
CA ARG A 133 -7.57 -9.13 -16.51
C ARG A 133 -7.50 -7.76 -15.82
N ARG A 134 -8.64 -7.20 -15.39
CA ARG A 134 -8.70 -5.95 -14.63
C ARG A 134 -7.96 -6.07 -13.30
N LEU A 135 -8.21 -7.13 -12.54
CA LEU A 135 -7.51 -7.41 -11.28
C LEU A 135 -5.99 -7.53 -11.49
N SER A 136 -5.55 -8.23 -12.53
CA SER A 136 -4.13 -8.36 -12.84
C SER A 136 -3.49 -7.00 -13.19
N SER A 137 -4.20 -6.15 -13.94
CA SER A 137 -3.75 -4.78 -14.24
C SER A 137 -3.64 -3.91 -12.97
N LEU A 138 -4.65 -3.93 -12.11
CA LEU A 138 -4.66 -3.18 -10.85
C LEU A 138 -3.51 -3.62 -9.93
N ARG A 139 -3.28 -4.93 -9.82
CA ARG A 139 -2.15 -5.47 -9.06
C ARG A 139 -0.80 -5.00 -9.58
N ASN A 140 -0.62 -4.93 -10.91
CA ASN A 140 0.61 -4.42 -11.52
C ASN A 140 0.78 -2.90 -11.31
N GLN A 141 -0.31 -2.14 -11.31
CA GLN A 141 -0.28 -0.71 -10.97
C GLN A 141 0.09 -0.51 -9.50
N LEU A 142 -0.53 -1.28 -8.60
CA LEU A 142 -0.25 -1.26 -7.17
C LEU A 142 1.21 -1.59 -6.88
N LYS A 143 1.78 -2.60 -7.58
CA LYS A 143 3.20 -2.95 -7.45
C LYS A 143 4.12 -1.79 -7.83
N ARG A 144 3.86 -1.14 -8.97
CA ARG A 144 4.66 0.01 -9.44
C ARG A 144 4.56 1.19 -8.48
N ALA A 145 3.35 1.53 -8.03
CA ALA A 145 3.15 2.60 -7.06
C ALA A 145 3.84 2.30 -5.71
N LEU A 146 3.88 1.03 -5.29
CA LEU A 146 4.62 0.62 -4.10
C LEU A 146 6.15 0.77 -4.29
N GLU A 147 6.68 0.41 -5.46
CA GLU A 147 8.09 0.63 -5.81
C GLU A 147 8.46 2.13 -5.79
N ASP A 148 7.59 3.00 -6.28
CA ASP A 148 7.79 4.44 -6.21
C ASP A 148 7.77 4.95 -4.75
N ALA A 149 6.86 4.44 -3.92
CA ALA A 149 6.83 4.75 -2.49
C ALA A 149 8.14 4.35 -1.77
N PHE A 150 8.74 3.21 -2.13
CA PHE A 150 10.04 2.80 -1.59
C PHE A 150 11.15 3.80 -1.91
N ARG A 151 11.23 4.24 -3.17
CA ARG A 151 12.24 5.22 -3.59
C ARG A 151 12.09 6.53 -2.83
N MET A 152 10.85 6.97 -2.58
CA MET A 152 10.58 8.15 -1.76
C MET A 152 11.09 7.96 -0.32
N VAL A 153 10.83 6.81 0.29
CA VAL A 153 11.25 6.52 1.67
C VAL A 153 12.76 6.37 1.78
N GLU A 154 13.45 5.84 0.76
CA GLU A 154 14.92 5.83 0.70
C GLU A 154 15.49 7.25 0.74
N LEU A 155 14.91 8.19 -0.03
CA LEU A 155 15.28 9.60 0.02
C LEU A 155 14.98 10.21 1.39
N GLY A 156 13.82 9.89 1.99
CA GLY A 156 13.47 10.29 3.35
C GLY A 156 14.50 9.80 4.39
N GLY A 157 15.04 8.60 4.21
CA GLY A 157 16.10 8.05 5.07
C GLY A 157 17.41 8.82 4.96
N VAL A 158 17.78 9.25 3.76
CA VAL A 158 18.95 10.13 3.54
C VAL A 158 18.74 11.48 4.22
N LEU A 159 17.54 12.05 4.13
CA LEU A 159 17.20 13.32 4.81
C LEU A 159 17.29 13.19 6.33
N ALA A 160 16.73 12.13 6.91
CA ALA A 160 16.78 11.89 8.34
C ALA A 160 18.21 11.71 8.86
N LYS A 161 19.05 10.97 8.14
CA LYS A 161 20.48 10.83 8.46
C LYS A 161 21.24 12.14 8.34
N SER A 162 20.96 12.94 7.32
CA SER A 162 21.53 14.28 7.16
C SER A 162 21.11 15.19 8.31
N ALA A 163 19.86 15.10 8.77
CA ALA A 163 19.36 15.89 9.89
C ALA A 163 20.07 15.54 11.20
N LYS A 164 20.46 14.28 11.41
CA LYS A 164 21.31 13.87 12.54
C LYS A 164 22.69 14.52 12.50
N ILE A 165 23.28 14.64 11.32
CA ILE A 165 24.59 15.29 11.15
C ILE A 165 24.47 16.77 11.50
N GLU A 166 23.50 17.48 10.91
CA GLU A 166 23.26 18.90 11.19
C GLU A 166 22.91 19.17 12.66
N ALA A 167 22.16 18.26 13.30
CA ALA A 167 21.85 18.36 14.72
C ALA A 167 23.10 18.38 15.61
N ALA A 168 24.14 17.63 15.27
CA ALA A 168 25.39 17.61 16.03
C ALA A 168 26.14 18.96 15.97
N TYR A 169 25.97 19.73 14.89
CA TYR A 169 26.55 21.06 14.74
C TYR A 169 25.72 22.17 15.40
N GLY A 170 24.58 21.83 16.01
CA GLY A 170 23.62 22.75 16.66
C GLY A 170 24.10 23.51 17.89
N GLN A 171 25.38 23.42 18.25
CA GLN A 171 26.00 24.05 19.43
C GLN A 171 25.19 23.79 20.72
N SER A 172 24.73 24.84 21.41
CA SER A 172 23.94 24.72 22.64
C SER A 172 22.58 24.04 22.44
N PHE A 173 22.07 24.00 21.21
CA PHE A 173 20.82 23.31 20.86
C PHE A 173 21.04 21.86 20.41
N ALA A 174 22.29 21.41 20.24
CA ALA A 174 22.62 20.09 19.72
C ALA A 174 21.87 18.94 20.44
N PRO A 175 21.74 18.90 21.78
CA PRO A 175 20.98 17.84 22.46
C PRO A 175 19.51 17.78 22.02
N ALA A 176 18.86 18.95 21.87
CA ALA A 176 17.47 19.03 21.47
C ALA A 176 17.27 18.66 19.99
N LEU A 177 18.17 19.11 19.11
CA LEU A 177 18.13 18.76 17.68
C LEU A 177 18.44 17.28 17.45
N ALA A 178 19.35 16.70 18.25
CA ALA A 178 19.72 15.29 18.18
C ALA A 178 18.55 14.38 18.58
N GLN A 179 17.78 14.77 19.60
CA GLN A 179 16.56 14.06 19.97
C GLN A 179 15.57 14.06 18.79
N VAL A 180 15.26 15.23 18.23
CA VAL A 180 14.28 15.36 17.15
C VAL A 180 14.72 14.61 15.87
N SER A 181 15.99 14.71 15.49
CA SER A 181 16.52 13.95 14.34
C SER A 181 16.58 12.44 14.59
N GLY A 182 16.82 12.02 15.83
CA GLY A 182 16.68 10.63 16.25
C GLY A 182 15.27 10.10 16.04
N GLU A 183 14.27 10.89 16.43
CA GLU A 183 12.86 10.54 16.23
C GLU A 183 12.49 10.53 14.74
N PHE A 184 12.97 11.46 13.91
CA PHE A 184 12.76 11.40 12.45
C PHE A 184 13.30 10.11 11.84
N ASP A 185 14.53 9.73 12.17
CA ASP A 185 15.15 8.51 11.64
C ASP A 185 14.36 7.27 12.06
N GLY A 186 13.98 7.15 13.33
CA GLY A 186 13.17 6.03 13.80
C GLY A 186 11.82 5.93 13.08
N ILE A 187 11.17 7.06 12.81
CA ILE A 187 9.88 7.08 12.13
C ILE A 187 10.02 6.71 10.63
N VAL A 188 11.07 7.19 9.97
CA VAL A 188 11.33 6.83 8.57
C VAL A 188 11.65 5.34 8.43
N GLU A 189 12.39 4.77 9.38
CA GLU A 189 12.67 3.34 9.43
C GLU A 189 11.38 2.52 9.67
N GLU A 190 10.48 2.97 10.55
CA GLU A 190 9.16 2.35 10.75
C GLU A 190 8.31 2.32 9.47
N ILE A 191 8.33 3.42 8.71
CA ILE A 191 7.68 3.49 7.39
C ILE A 191 8.32 2.47 6.43
N ARG A 192 9.65 2.43 6.37
CA ARG A 192 10.38 1.50 5.50
C ARG A 192 10.01 0.05 5.80
N ASP A 193 9.98 -0.33 7.07
CA ASP A 193 9.63 -1.68 7.49
C ASP A 193 8.18 -2.03 7.15
N SER A 194 7.27 -1.07 7.28
CA SER A 194 5.86 -1.22 6.86
C SER A 194 5.74 -1.45 5.35
N LEU A 195 6.48 -0.69 4.53
CA LEU A 195 6.51 -0.90 3.09
C LEU A 195 7.18 -2.25 2.73
N GLU A 196 8.24 -2.66 3.44
CA GLU A 196 8.87 -3.97 3.23
C GLU A 196 7.91 -5.14 3.47
N SER A 197 7.09 -5.04 4.53
CA SER A 197 6.01 -6.00 4.80
C SER A 197 5.05 -6.09 3.61
N LEU A 198 4.66 -4.94 3.03
CA LEU A 198 3.83 -4.89 1.83
C LEU A 198 4.49 -5.58 0.64
N ARG A 199 5.76 -5.32 0.37
CA ARG A 199 6.50 -5.88 -0.78
C ARG A 199 6.55 -7.40 -0.77
N ARG A 200 6.58 -8.00 0.43
CA ARG A 200 6.63 -9.45 0.62
C ARG A 200 5.25 -10.11 0.52
N SER A 201 4.17 -9.34 0.34
CA SER A 201 2.83 -9.89 0.21
C SER A 201 2.69 -10.77 -1.03
N ALA A 202 2.21 -12.01 -0.83
CA ALA A 202 1.92 -12.97 -1.89
C ALA A 202 0.85 -12.50 -2.89
N PHE A 203 0.10 -11.44 -2.56
CA PHE A 203 -0.82 -10.79 -3.48
C PHE A 203 -0.11 -10.36 -4.78
N PHE A 204 1.12 -9.86 -4.67
CA PHE A 204 1.90 -9.37 -5.81
C PHE A 204 2.53 -10.50 -6.65
N THR A 205 2.73 -11.69 -6.07
CA THR A 205 3.40 -12.81 -6.77
C THR A 205 2.42 -13.67 -7.57
N GLY A 206 1.11 -13.59 -7.31
CA GLY A 206 0.11 -14.22 -8.17
C GLY A 206 0.08 -15.74 -8.19
N HIS A 207 0.67 -16.38 -7.20
CA HIS A 207 0.61 -17.83 -7.00
C HIS A 207 -0.59 -18.18 -6.14
#